data_AF-A0A8J5TS96-F1
#
_entry.id   AF-A0A8J5TS96-F1
#
_cell.length_a   1.000
_cell.length_b   1.000
_cell.length_c   1.000
_cell.angle_alpha   90.00
_cell.angle_beta   90.00
_cell.angle_gamma   90.00
#
_symmetry.space_group_name_H-M   'P 1'
#
loop_
_entity.id
_entity.type
_entity.pdbx_description
1 polymer ?
#
loop_
_entity_poly.entity_id
_entity_poly.type
_entity_poly.pdbx_seq_one_letter_code
_entity_poly.pdbx_strand_id
1 'polypeptide(L)'
;MSQINYCATRLHQDNRSIVVPLTAKKLLQLLYELKSTGSAESSIDSTTKVIEQTAYAWLLTAIIYLRCRVQRYPPSHRYVRRHLEALAKCIQAVPASGLFFTANAPILPVFILGLLSVKNKGVAQDWFERVLQVPVRSTVPPIYEALKRTWEWKQIWPSAKDLPRLIREREPWWEKLVDRLLIEAGGMLCFM
;
A
#
# COMPACT_ATOMS: atom_id res chain seq x y z
N MET A 1 8.53 9.93 12.06
CA MET A 1 8.89 8.69 11.35
C MET A 1 7.94 7.57 11.76
N SER A 2 7.40 6.80 10.81
CA SER A 2 6.50 5.69 11.16
C SER A 2 7.28 4.56 11.86
N GLN A 3 6.64 3.81 12.76
CA GLN A 3 7.24 2.63 13.40
C GLN A 3 7.67 1.57 12.37
N ILE A 4 7.01 1.53 11.21
CA ILE A 4 7.37 0.66 10.08
C ILE A 4 8.72 1.09 9.49
N ASN A 5 8.93 2.39 9.28
CA ASN A 5 10.19 2.93 8.77
C ASN A 5 11.32 2.66 9.77
N TYR A 6 11.09 2.91 11.07
CA TYR A 6 12.07 2.60 12.11
C TYR A 6 12.48 1.11 12.08
N CYS A 7 11.51 0.21 12.02
CA CYS A 7 11.77 -1.23 11.92
C CYS A 7 12.57 -1.59 10.67
N ALA A 8 12.19 -1.05 9.50
CA ALA A 8 12.86 -1.32 8.24
C ALA A 8 14.32 -0.83 8.26
N THR A 9 14.54 0.41 8.69
CA THR A 9 15.88 1.01 8.84
C THR A 9 16.72 0.23 9.83
N ARG A 10 16.16 -0.15 11.00
CA ARG A 10 16.90 -0.92 11.99
C ARG A 10 17.29 -2.30 11.49
N LEU A 11 16.41 -2.98 10.73
CA LEU A 11 16.73 -4.26 10.11
C LEU A 11 17.82 -4.14 9.03
N HIS A 12 17.87 -3.01 8.33
CA HIS A 12 18.92 -2.71 7.37
C HIS A 12 20.26 -2.47 8.06
N GLN A 13 20.27 -1.66 9.12
CA GLN A 13 21.48 -1.32 9.89
C GLN A 13 22.00 -2.48 10.75
N ASP A 14 21.11 -3.27 11.34
CA ASP A 14 21.41 -4.41 12.21
C ASP A 14 20.40 -5.54 11.95
N ASN A 15 20.77 -6.42 11.03
CA ASN A 15 19.95 -7.55 10.64
C ASN A 15 19.91 -8.69 11.70
N ARG A 16 20.66 -8.56 12.82
CA ARG A 16 20.64 -9.50 13.95
C ARG A 16 19.71 -9.05 15.07
N SER A 17 19.15 -7.84 15.00
CA SER A 17 18.23 -7.31 16.01
C SER A 17 16.99 -8.21 16.15
N ILE A 18 16.80 -8.78 17.35
CA ILE A 18 15.59 -9.55 17.70
C ILE A 18 14.36 -8.66 17.92
N VAL A 19 14.59 -7.37 18.19
CA VAL A 19 13.54 -6.39 18.49
C VAL A 19 12.68 -6.15 17.26
N VAL A 20 13.30 -6.02 16.08
CA VAL A 20 12.56 -5.69 14.85
C VAL A 20 11.53 -6.75 14.46
N PRO A 21 11.85 -8.06 14.40
CA PRO A 21 10.84 -9.09 14.11
C PRO A 21 9.69 -9.13 15.13
N LEU A 22 9.97 -8.86 16.40
CA LEU A 22 8.95 -8.82 17.46
C LEU A 22 8.03 -7.60 17.32
N THR A 23 8.61 -6.41 17.16
CA THR A 23 7.86 -5.17 16.92
C THR A 23 7.01 -5.27 15.67
N ALA A 24 7.54 -5.82 14.57
CA ALA A 24 6.79 -6.03 13.33
C ALA A 24 5.58 -6.96 13.53
N LYS A 25 5.71 -8.02 14.33
CA LYS A 25 4.59 -8.91 14.68
C LYS A 25 3.54 -8.16 15.50
N LYS A 26 3.94 -7.36 16.49
CA LYS A 26 3.01 -6.61 17.32
C LYS A 26 2.26 -5.53 16.54
N LEU A 27 2.95 -4.78 15.67
CA LEU A 27 2.32 -3.81 14.77
C LEU A 27 1.28 -4.50 13.87
N LEU A 28 1.64 -5.64 13.28
CA LEU A 28 0.71 -6.41 12.45
C LEU A 28 -0.52 -6.90 13.24
N GLN A 29 -0.32 -7.34 14.49
CA GLN A 29 -1.42 -7.73 15.37
C GLN A 29 -2.36 -6.55 15.63
N LEU A 30 -1.83 -5.39 16.02
CA LEU A 30 -2.61 -4.17 16.26
C LEU A 30 -3.42 -3.77 15.01
N LEU A 31 -2.82 -3.84 13.82
CA LEU A 31 -3.53 -3.57 12.57
C LEU A 31 -4.66 -4.57 12.30
N TYR A 32 -4.52 -5.83 12.70
CA TYR A 32 -5.61 -6.80 12.58
C TYR A 32 -6.70 -6.62 13.63
N GLU A 33 -6.38 -6.14 14.83
CA GLU A 33 -7.38 -5.82 15.87
C GLU A 33 -8.28 -4.65 15.42
N LEU A 34 -7.71 -3.66 14.72
CA LEU A 34 -8.48 -2.58 14.10
C LEU A 34 -9.49 -3.05 13.04
N LYS A 35 -9.32 -4.26 12.49
CA LYS A 35 -10.25 -4.85 11.51
C LYS A 35 -11.59 -5.27 12.14
N SER A 36 -11.68 -5.36 13.47
CA SER A 36 -12.84 -5.93 14.18
C SER A 36 -14.05 -4.99 14.32
N THR A 37 -14.02 -3.76 13.80
CA THR A 37 -15.18 -2.85 13.87
C THR A 37 -16.15 -3.12 12.72
N GLY A 38 -16.93 -4.19 12.83
CA GLY A 38 -17.89 -4.57 11.82
C GLY A 38 -18.96 -5.52 12.35
N SER A 39 -19.74 -5.10 13.35
CA SER A 39 -21.10 -5.62 13.52
C SER A 39 -21.94 -4.69 14.40
N ALA A 40 -22.73 -3.86 13.76
CA ALA A 40 -24.10 -3.56 14.16
C ALA A 40 -24.80 -2.99 12.93
N GLU A 41 -25.66 -3.77 12.30
CA GLU A 41 -26.58 -3.31 11.26
C GLU A 41 -27.56 -2.31 11.89
N SER A 42 -27.16 -1.04 11.95
CA SER A 42 -28.08 0.09 11.97
C SER A 42 -27.97 0.78 10.62
N SER A 43 -28.95 1.60 10.24
CA SER A 43 -28.98 2.31 8.95
C SER A 43 -27.77 3.26 8.80
N ILE A 44 -26.62 2.74 8.40
CA ILE A 44 -25.40 3.52 8.21
C ILE A 44 -25.63 4.43 7.01
N ASP A 45 -25.56 5.75 7.21
CA ASP A 45 -25.60 6.73 6.12
C ASP A 45 -24.51 6.44 5.09
N SER A 46 -24.85 6.67 3.82
CA SER A 46 -23.97 6.55 2.65
C SER A 46 -22.60 7.21 2.84
N THR A 47 -22.56 8.35 3.54
CA THR A 47 -21.32 9.07 3.88
C THR A 47 -20.43 8.28 4.82
N THR A 48 -21.00 7.75 5.90
CA THR A 48 -20.27 6.95 6.91
C THR A 48 -19.68 5.70 6.26
N LYS A 49 -20.43 5.05 5.38
CA LYS A 49 -19.94 3.88 4.63
C LYS A 49 -18.73 4.23 3.75
N VAL A 50 -18.74 5.38 3.07
CA VAL A 50 -17.59 5.82 2.25
C VAL A 50 -16.36 6.13 3.11
N ILE A 51 -16.57 6.74 4.29
CA ILE A 51 -15.48 7.02 5.24
C ILE A 51 -14.87 5.73 5.77
N GLU A 52 -15.69 4.77 6.20
CA GLU A 52 -15.23 3.47 6.70
C GLU A 52 -14.47 2.68 5.62
N GLN A 53 -14.97 2.66 4.38
CA GLN A 53 -14.26 2.03 3.27
C GLN A 53 -12.92 2.74 2.99
N THR A 54 -12.90 4.08 3.00
CA THR A 54 -11.65 4.82 2.83
C THR A 54 -10.65 4.49 3.94
N ALA A 55 -11.08 4.48 5.19
CA ALA A 55 -10.26 4.09 6.33
C ALA A 55 -9.75 2.64 6.22
N TYR A 56 -10.60 1.73 5.71
CA TYR A 56 -10.21 0.34 5.47
C TYR A 56 -9.16 0.22 4.36
N ALA A 57 -9.23 1.02 3.30
CA ALA A 57 -8.19 1.08 2.27
C ALA A 57 -6.83 1.50 2.86
N TRP A 58 -6.82 2.50 3.76
CA TRP A 58 -5.61 2.91 4.49
C TRP A 58 -5.08 1.81 5.41
N LEU A 59 -5.96 1.11 6.13
CA LEU A 59 -5.58 -0.02 6.98
C LEU A 59 -4.90 -1.13 6.15
N LEU A 60 -5.52 -1.52 5.04
CA LEU A 60 -4.95 -2.52 4.13
C LEU A 60 -3.59 -2.08 3.58
N THR A 61 -3.45 -0.80 3.23
CA THR A 61 -2.20 -0.22 2.75
C THR A 61 -1.10 -0.30 3.79
N ALA A 62 -1.39 0.02 5.05
CA ALA A 62 -0.42 -0.11 6.15
C ALA A 62 0.01 -1.58 6.35
N ILE A 63 -0.92 -2.53 6.26
CA ILE A 63 -0.60 -3.96 6.34
C ILE A 63 0.28 -4.37 5.17
N ILE A 64 -0.07 -4.01 3.93
CA ILE A 64 0.73 -4.31 2.73
C ILE A 64 2.13 -3.73 2.88
N TYR A 65 2.24 -2.47 3.29
CA TYR A 65 3.51 -1.78 3.49
C TYR A 65 4.39 -2.49 4.54
N LEU A 66 3.83 -2.90 5.68
CA LEU A 66 4.56 -3.67 6.69
C LEU A 66 4.99 -5.05 6.18
N ARG A 67 4.12 -5.75 5.43
CA ARG A 67 4.46 -7.06 4.83
C ARG A 67 5.58 -6.93 3.79
N CYS A 68 5.52 -5.92 2.95
CA CYS A 68 6.49 -5.71 1.88
C CYS A 68 7.82 -5.17 2.41
N ARG A 69 7.79 -4.08 3.18
CA ARG A 69 9.01 -3.38 3.62
C ARG A 69 9.73 -4.11 4.76
N VAL A 70 9.01 -4.40 5.85
CA VAL A 70 9.63 -4.98 7.06
C VAL A 70 9.75 -6.50 6.97
N GLN A 71 8.70 -7.19 6.53
CA GLN A 71 8.75 -8.65 6.39
C GLN A 71 9.41 -9.11 5.07
N ARG A 72 9.73 -8.16 4.17
CA ARG A 72 10.38 -8.41 2.87
C ARG A 72 9.61 -9.39 1.98
N TYR A 73 8.29 -9.48 2.14
CA TYR A 73 7.46 -10.33 1.29
C TYR A 73 7.18 -9.67 -0.05
N PRO A 74 7.49 -10.30 -1.20
CA PRO A 74 7.18 -9.76 -2.52
C PRO A 74 5.65 -9.73 -2.77
N PRO A 75 5.17 -8.94 -3.75
CA PRO A 75 3.75 -8.83 -4.04
C PRO A 75 3.04 -10.15 -4.37
N SER A 76 3.77 -11.12 -4.95
CA SER A 76 3.27 -12.46 -5.27
C SER A 76 3.04 -13.35 -4.04
N HIS A 77 3.58 -12.98 -2.87
CA HIS A 77 3.40 -13.75 -1.66
C HIS A 77 1.94 -13.76 -1.21
N ARG A 78 1.41 -14.93 -0.80
CA ARG A 78 -0.02 -15.11 -0.47
C ARG A 78 -0.58 -14.09 0.52
N TYR A 79 0.23 -13.69 1.50
CA TYR A 79 -0.18 -12.69 2.49
C TYR A 79 -0.20 -11.27 1.96
N VAL A 80 0.54 -10.94 0.90
CA VAL A 80 0.47 -9.62 0.27
C VAL A 80 -0.69 -9.61 -0.74
N ARG A 81 -0.72 -10.61 -1.62
CA ARG A 81 -1.75 -10.79 -2.66
C ARG A 81 -3.17 -10.68 -2.12
N ARG A 82 -3.50 -11.35 -1.01
CA ARG A 82 -4.84 -11.30 -0.42
C ARG A 82 -5.27 -9.89 0.00
N HIS A 83 -4.35 -9.05 0.48
CA HIS A 83 -4.68 -7.68 0.87
C HIS A 83 -4.71 -6.75 -0.35
N LEU A 84 -3.90 -6.99 -1.37
CA LEU A 84 -4.02 -6.28 -2.65
C LEU A 84 -5.38 -6.56 -3.33
N GLU A 85 -5.87 -7.80 -3.25
CA GLU A 85 -7.22 -8.16 -3.74
C GLU A 85 -8.32 -7.48 -2.91
N ALA A 86 -8.20 -7.46 -1.58
CA ALA A 86 -9.14 -6.74 -0.72
C ALA A 86 -9.10 -5.21 -0.97
N LEU A 87 -7.91 -4.65 -1.19
CA LEU A 87 -7.71 -3.23 -1.43
C LEU A 87 -8.33 -2.81 -2.77
N ALA A 88 -8.19 -3.63 -3.81
CA ALA A 88 -8.85 -3.41 -5.09
C ALA A 88 -10.37 -3.31 -4.94
N LYS A 89 -10.98 -4.27 -4.22
CA LYS A 89 -12.43 -4.24 -3.93
C LYS A 89 -12.83 -2.98 -3.16
N CYS A 90 -12.02 -2.59 -2.19
CA CYS A 90 -12.23 -1.39 -1.39
C CYS A 90 -12.23 -0.12 -2.25
N ILE A 91 -11.23 0.03 -3.14
CA ILE A 91 -11.10 1.19 -4.04
C ILE A 91 -12.27 1.25 -5.03
N GLN A 92 -12.71 0.10 -5.58
CA GLN A 92 -13.86 0.06 -6.49
C GLN A 92 -15.18 0.48 -5.83
N ALA A 93 -15.30 0.32 -4.50
CA ALA A 93 -16.47 0.70 -3.74
C ALA A 93 -16.46 2.19 -3.30
N VAL A 94 -15.31 2.87 -3.38
CA VAL A 94 -15.18 4.29 -3.00
C VAL A 94 -15.40 5.17 -4.23
N PRO A 95 -16.24 6.22 -4.15
CA PRO A 95 -16.44 7.14 -5.26
C PRO A 95 -15.15 7.88 -5.62
N ALA A 96 -14.92 8.05 -6.93
CA ALA A 96 -13.77 8.77 -7.48
C ALA A 96 -14.11 10.22 -7.92
N SER A 97 -15.36 10.65 -7.68
CA SER A 97 -15.88 11.99 -8.00
C SER A 97 -17.21 12.23 -7.24
N GLY A 98 -17.72 13.47 -7.30
CA GLY A 98 -19.02 13.83 -6.72
C GLY A 98 -18.98 14.21 -5.23
N LEU A 99 -20.15 14.38 -4.63
CA LEU A 99 -20.34 14.93 -3.28
C LEU A 99 -19.62 14.13 -2.18
N PHE A 100 -19.45 12.83 -2.39
CA PHE A 100 -18.82 11.90 -1.45
C PHE A 100 -17.31 11.72 -1.71
N PHE A 101 -16.75 12.39 -2.71
CA PHE A 101 -15.30 12.45 -2.91
C PHE A 101 -14.71 13.43 -1.90
N THR A 102 -14.18 12.90 -0.81
CA THR A 102 -13.68 13.71 0.31
C THR A 102 -12.23 14.12 0.12
N ALA A 103 -11.77 15.09 0.93
CA ALA A 103 -10.34 15.45 1.04
C ALA A 103 -9.44 14.27 1.47
N ASN A 104 -10.02 13.15 1.92
CA ASN A 104 -9.32 11.95 2.37
C ASN A 104 -9.23 10.88 1.27
N ALA A 105 -9.40 11.27 0.00
CA ALA A 105 -9.26 10.40 -1.15
C ALA A 105 -8.05 9.44 -1.00
N PRO A 106 -8.23 8.13 -1.23
CA PRO A 106 -7.21 7.12 -0.92
C PRO A 106 -6.08 7.07 -1.96
N ILE A 107 -5.45 8.21 -2.28
CA ILE A 107 -4.41 8.35 -3.32
C ILE A 107 -3.26 7.38 -3.08
N LEU A 108 -2.70 7.33 -1.86
CA LEU A 108 -1.61 6.42 -1.53
C LEU A 108 -2.05 4.95 -1.62
N PRO A 109 -3.20 4.54 -1.03
CA PRO A 109 -3.73 3.19 -1.27
C PRO A 109 -3.87 2.81 -2.74
N VAL A 110 -4.39 3.72 -3.58
CA VAL A 110 -4.55 3.49 -5.03
C VAL A 110 -3.20 3.36 -5.71
N PHE A 111 -2.24 4.21 -5.38
CA PHE A 111 -0.88 4.12 -5.92
C PHE A 111 -0.21 2.80 -5.52
N ILE A 112 -0.28 2.40 -4.24
CA ILE A 112 0.27 1.13 -3.76
C ILE A 112 -0.35 -0.06 -4.49
N LEU A 113 -1.66 -0.03 -4.73
CA LEU A 113 -2.33 -1.06 -5.50
C LEU A 113 -1.78 -1.13 -6.93
N GLY A 114 -1.72 0.00 -7.63
CA GLY A 114 -1.24 0.07 -9.01
C GLY A 114 0.24 -0.28 -9.16
N LEU A 115 1.06 0.00 -8.14
CA LEU A 115 2.50 -0.26 -8.13
C LEU A 115 2.79 -1.77 -7.95
N LEU A 116 2.05 -2.42 -7.05
CA LEU A 116 2.37 -3.79 -6.60
C LEU A 116 1.50 -4.87 -7.25
N SER A 117 0.31 -4.54 -7.75
CA SER A 117 -0.62 -5.52 -8.31
C SER A 117 -0.72 -5.45 -9.82
N VAL A 118 -0.07 -6.42 -10.50
CA VAL A 118 -0.24 -6.59 -11.96
C VAL A 118 -1.71 -6.86 -12.31
N LYS A 119 -2.40 -7.71 -11.55
CA LYS A 119 -3.78 -8.12 -11.83
C LYS A 119 -4.79 -6.98 -11.62
N ASN A 120 -4.56 -6.13 -10.62
CA ASN A 120 -5.50 -5.06 -10.26
C ASN A 120 -5.02 -3.68 -10.72
N LYS A 121 -4.03 -3.62 -11.62
CA LYS A 121 -3.51 -2.37 -12.19
C LYS A 121 -4.63 -1.50 -12.78
N GLY A 122 -5.57 -2.10 -13.52
CA GLY A 122 -6.71 -1.40 -14.11
C GLY A 122 -7.57 -0.67 -13.08
N VAL A 123 -7.73 -1.23 -11.87
CA VAL A 123 -8.50 -0.56 -10.80
C VAL A 123 -7.85 0.75 -10.38
N ALA A 124 -6.52 0.77 -10.27
CA ALA A 124 -5.80 2.00 -9.94
C ALA A 124 -5.85 3.00 -11.10
N GLN A 125 -5.71 2.50 -12.33
CA GLN A 125 -5.79 3.29 -13.55
C GLN A 125 -7.14 4.01 -13.66
N ASP A 126 -8.24 3.26 -13.60
CA ASP A 126 -9.61 3.77 -13.69
C ASP A 126 -9.88 4.84 -12.62
N TRP A 127 -9.35 4.64 -11.41
CA TRP A 127 -9.50 5.60 -10.32
C TRP A 127 -8.80 6.93 -10.65
N PHE A 128 -7.53 6.89 -11.07
CA PHE A 128 -6.79 8.10 -11.44
C PHE A 128 -7.44 8.83 -12.62
N GLU A 129 -7.85 8.09 -13.66
CA GLU A 129 -8.49 8.67 -14.84
C GLU A 129 -9.81 9.37 -14.50
N ARG A 130 -10.64 8.79 -13.63
CA ARG A 130 -11.87 9.42 -13.15
C ARG A 130 -11.61 10.67 -12.31
N VAL A 131 -10.62 10.61 -11.42
CA VAL A 131 -10.25 11.75 -10.58
C VAL A 131 -9.75 12.91 -11.45
N LEU A 132 -9.02 12.64 -12.53
CA LEU A 132 -8.54 13.68 -13.46
C LEU A 132 -9.66 14.37 -14.28
N GLN A 133 -10.88 13.82 -14.33
CA GLN A 133 -12.02 14.46 -15.02
C GLN A 133 -12.62 15.63 -14.21
N VAL A 134 -12.27 15.78 -12.94
CA VAL A 134 -12.70 16.91 -12.11
C VAL A 134 -11.53 17.85 -11.83
N PRO A 135 -11.74 19.12 -11.47
CA PRO A 135 -10.66 19.99 -11.01
C PRO A 135 -9.96 19.38 -9.79
N VAL A 136 -8.75 18.86 -10.00
CA VAL A 136 -7.95 18.18 -8.96
C VAL A 136 -6.87 19.07 -8.39
N ARG A 137 -6.37 18.67 -7.22
CA ARG A 137 -5.13 19.21 -6.67
C ARG A 137 -3.98 18.95 -7.64
N SER A 138 -3.05 19.90 -7.71
CA SER A 138 -1.87 19.86 -8.59
C SER A 138 -0.98 18.63 -8.42
N THR A 139 -1.12 17.87 -7.33
CA THR A 139 -0.30 16.69 -7.01
C THR A 139 -0.81 15.38 -7.61
N VAL A 140 -2.08 15.26 -8.02
CA VAL A 140 -2.61 13.99 -8.56
C VAL A 140 -2.02 13.65 -9.94
N PRO A 141 -1.97 14.57 -10.92
CA PRO A 141 -1.37 14.28 -12.23
C PRO A 141 0.08 13.76 -12.15
N PRO A 142 1.03 14.40 -11.43
CA PRO A 142 2.40 13.91 -11.39
C PRO A 142 2.53 12.54 -10.70
N ILE A 143 1.68 12.24 -9.70
CA ILE A 143 1.64 10.91 -9.06
C ILE A 143 1.21 9.85 -10.07
N TYR A 144 0.20 10.12 -10.89
CA TYR A 144 -0.26 9.18 -11.90
C TYR A 144 0.78 8.97 -13.00
N GLU A 145 1.44 10.03 -13.47
CA GLU A 145 2.54 9.92 -14.43
C GLU A 145 3.70 9.08 -13.88
N ALA A 146 4.08 9.29 -12.61
CA ALA A 146 5.08 8.47 -11.94
C ALA A 146 4.66 6.99 -11.89
N LEU A 147 3.40 6.70 -11.57
CA LEU A 147 2.87 5.34 -11.57
C LEU A 147 2.94 4.70 -12.97
N LYS A 148 2.55 5.42 -14.02
CA LYS A 148 2.58 4.91 -15.40
C LYS A 148 3.99 4.48 -15.82
N ARG A 149 5.01 5.28 -15.52
CA ARG A 149 6.42 4.94 -15.79
C ARG A 149 6.82 3.63 -15.11
N THR A 150 6.33 3.38 -13.90
CA THR A 150 6.67 2.14 -13.17
C THR A 150 6.12 0.88 -13.83
N TRP A 151 5.06 1.00 -14.64
CA TRP A 151 4.45 -0.14 -15.31
C TRP A 151 5.28 -0.68 -16.48
N GLU A 152 6.24 0.11 -16.98
CA GLU A 152 7.18 -0.29 -18.03
C GLU A 152 8.38 -1.06 -17.45
N TRP A 153 8.53 -1.08 -16.13
CA TRP A 153 9.68 -1.66 -15.48
C TRP A 153 9.64 -3.18 -15.47
N LYS A 154 10.80 -3.79 -15.69
CA LYS A 154 11.03 -5.16 -15.26
C LYS A 154 10.93 -5.21 -13.72
N GLN A 155 10.12 -6.13 -13.21
CA GLN A 155 9.91 -6.31 -11.78
C GLN A 155 11.24 -6.63 -11.07
N ILE A 156 11.43 -6.03 -9.90
CA ILE A 156 12.69 -6.06 -9.13
C ILE A 156 12.57 -6.80 -7.79
N TRP A 157 11.42 -7.41 -7.50
CA TRP A 157 11.19 -8.18 -6.28
C TRP A 157 11.41 -9.68 -6.50
N PRO A 158 11.81 -10.43 -5.45
CA PRO A 158 12.11 -11.86 -5.55
C PRO A 158 10.85 -12.72 -5.76
N SER A 159 11.07 -13.97 -6.17
CA SER A 159 10.04 -15.02 -6.21
C SER A 159 9.53 -15.31 -4.80
N ALA A 160 8.21 -15.51 -4.65
CA ALA A 160 7.63 -15.94 -3.38
C ALA A 160 7.92 -17.41 -3.04
N LYS A 161 8.36 -18.23 -4.00
CA LYS A 161 8.59 -19.68 -3.80
C LYS A 161 9.86 -19.97 -3.01
N ASP A 162 10.87 -19.11 -3.14
CA ASP A 162 12.24 -19.37 -2.67
C ASP A 162 12.65 -18.42 -1.54
N LEU A 163 11.67 -17.92 -0.78
CA LEU A 163 11.93 -16.97 0.29
C LEU A 163 12.60 -17.63 1.50
N PRO A 164 13.77 -17.11 1.95
CA PRO A 164 14.38 -17.55 3.19
C PRO A 164 13.43 -17.48 4.39
N ARG A 165 13.61 -18.44 5.32
CA ARG A 165 12.79 -18.51 6.53
C ARG A 165 13.00 -17.29 7.41
N LEU A 166 14.25 -16.84 7.58
CA LEU A 166 14.58 -15.69 8.43
C LEU A 166 14.47 -14.41 7.62
N ILE A 167 13.83 -13.39 8.20
CA ILE A 167 13.62 -12.09 7.54
C ILE A 167 14.96 -11.44 7.15
N ARG A 168 15.99 -11.61 7.99
CA ARG A 168 17.34 -11.06 7.77
C ARG A 168 18.04 -11.58 6.52
N GLU A 169 17.66 -12.77 6.05
CA GLU A 169 18.23 -13.42 4.86
C GLU A 169 17.49 -13.01 3.57
N ARG A 170 16.31 -12.40 3.70
CA ARG A 170 15.53 -11.96 2.53
C ARG A 170 16.10 -10.68 1.95
N GLU A 171 16.07 -10.56 0.64
CA GLU A 171 16.50 -9.36 -0.06
C GLU A 171 15.64 -8.13 0.35
N PRO A 172 16.25 -6.96 0.65
CA PRO A 172 15.54 -5.72 0.96
C PRO A 172 15.01 -5.04 -0.33
N TRP A 173 14.24 -5.77 -1.14
CA TRP A 173 13.78 -5.31 -2.46
C TRP A 173 12.92 -4.05 -2.42
N TRP A 174 12.23 -3.78 -1.29
CA TRP A 174 11.44 -2.57 -1.12
C TRP A 174 12.30 -1.30 -1.19
N GLU A 175 13.47 -1.30 -0.56
CA GLU A 175 14.36 -0.13 -0.59
C GLU A 175 14.90 0.08 -2.02
N LYS A 176 15.23 -1.00 -2.74
CA LYS A 176 15.61 -0.93 -4.16
C LYS A 176 14.49 -0.33 -5.03
N LEU A 177 13.22 -0.64 -4.71
CA LEU A 177 12.06 -0.05 -5.37
C LEU A 177 11.94 1.45 -5.08
N VAL A 178 12.13 1.85 -3.84
CA VAL A 178 12.10 3.27 -3.45
C VAL A 178 13.24 4.04 -4.13
N ASP A 179 14.46 3.52 -4.12
CA ASP A 179 15.61 4.14 -4.79
C ASP A 179 15.33 4.34 -6.29
N ARG A 180 14.78 3.30 -6.94
CA ARG A 180 14.38 3.38 -8.35
C ARG A 180 13.27 4.40 -8.61
N LEU A 181 12.26 4.47 -7.75
CA LEU A 181 11.20 5.48 -7.81
C LEU A 181 11.76 6.90 -7.69
N LEU A 182 12.75 7.12 -6.82
CA LEU A 182 13.40 8.42 -6.66
C LEU A 182 14.18 8.82 -7.91
N ILE A 183 14.94 7.89 -8.48
CA ILE A 183 15.82 8.15 -9.64
C ILE A 183 15.03 8.26 -10.95
N GLU A 184 14.12 7.32 -11.22
CA GLU A 184 13.49 7.15 -12.53
C GLU A 184 12.08 7.79 -12.63
N ALA A 185 11.39 8.00 -11.51
CA ALA A 185 10.01 8.50 -11.52
C ALA A 185 9.84 9.94 -10.99
N GLY A 186 10.93 10.63 -10.62
CA GLY A 186 10.92 12.04 -10.23
C GLY A 186 10.42 12.31 -8.81
N GLY A 187 10.43 11.30 -7.94
CA GLY A 187 10.34 11.41 -6.48
C GLY A 187 9.26 12.34 -5.92
N MET A 188 8.06 11.83 -5.65
CA MET A 188 7.08 12.56 -4.83
C MET A 188 6.01 11.66 -4.21
N LEU A 189 6.40 10.59 -3.55
CA LEU A 189 5.51 9.86 -2.65
C LEU A 189 6.26 9.55 -1.37
N CYS A 190 5.58 9.75 -0.24
CA CYS A 190 6.08 9.60 1.12
C CYS A 190 6.44 8.14 1.47
N PHE A 191 7.32 7.51 0.69
CA PHE A 191 7.84 6.15 0.92
C PHE A 191 9.08 6.13 1.84
N MET A 192 9.55 7.31 2.27
CA MET A 192 10.61 7.44 3.29
C MET A 192 10.11 7.07 4.67
#